data_AF-A0A3E2YHR2-F1
#
_entry.id   AF-A0A3E2YHR2-F1
#
_cell.length_a   1.000
_cell.length_b   1.000
_cell.length_c   1.000
_cell.angle_alpha   90.00
_cell.angle_beta   90.00
_cell.angle_gamma   90.00
#
_symmetry.space_group_name_H-M   'P 1'
#
loop_
_entity.id
_entity.type
_entity.pdbx_description
1 polymer ?
#
loop_
_entity_poly.entity_id
_entity_poly.type
_entity_poly.pdbx_seq_one_letter_code
_entity_poly.pdbx_strand_id
1 'polypeptide(L)'
;MAAGGVAGGKTVAAQRDAWICFEDEAGQTLRPPKARTWGRRGETPVIPVSGKGSGRVSIAGLVCVKPGRRSRLIYRTITHRGRKNERRSFAETDYIALLDAAHQQLGGPIVLVWDNLNTHISAAMRQMINGPLRTVGFDLPVGGAAMLVSC
;
A
#
# COMPACT_ATOMS: atom_id res chain seq x y z
N MET A 1 7.58 14.29 -22.16
CA MET A 1 8.54 14.87 -21.21
C MET A 1 7.74 15.35 -19.99
N ALA A 2 7.60 14.54 -18.95
CA ALA A 2 6.91 14.94 -17.72
C ALA A 2 7.95 15.56 -16.78
N ALA A 3 8.16 16.87 -16.93
CA ALA A 3 9.04 17.65 -16.07
C ALA A 3 8.21 18.21 -14.91
N GLY A 4 8.18 17.45 -13.82
CA GLY A 4 7.47 17.79 -12.59
C GLY A 4 7.58 16.64 -11.61
N GLY A 5 8.77 16.48 -11.03
CA GLY A 5 9.01 15.45 -10.02
C GLY A 5 8.12 15.66 -8.81
N VAL A 6 7.61 14.56 -8.24
CA VAL A 6 7.01 14.58 -6.91
C VAL A 6 8.09 15.02 -5.91
N ALA A 7 7.97 16.27 -5.44
CA ALA A 7 8.90 17.00 -4.60
C ALA A 7 10.18 17.51 -5.29
N GLY A 8 10.24 18.84 -5.46
CA GLY A 8 11.36 19.54 -6.10
C GLY A 8 12.62 19.64 -5.23
N GLY A 9 13.76 19.33 -5.85
CA GLY A 9 15.08 19.96 -5.65
C GLY A 9 15.82 19.84 -4.31
N LYS A 10 15.17 19.56 -3.19
CA LYS A 10 15.81 19.52 -1.86
C LYS A 10 15.31 18.39 -0.96
N THR A 11 14.85 17.29 -1.56
CA THR A 11 14.41 16.11 -0.80
C THR A 11 15.53 15.09 -0.67
N VAL A 12 15.48 14.30 0.41
CA VAL A 12 16.45 13.22 0.66
C VAL A 12 16.45 12.17 -0.41
N ALA A 13 15.29 11.95 -1.03
CA ALA A 13 15.22 11.08 -2.19
C ALA A 13 16.11 11.60 -3.33
N ALA A 14 16.09 12.91 -3.63
CA ALA A 14 16.97 13.49 -4.63
C ALA A 14 18.45 13.45 -4.21
N GLN A 15 18.76 13.72 -2.94
CA GLN A 15 20.14 13.69 -2.42
C GLN A 15 20.76 12.29 -2.44
N ARG A 16 19.95 11.24 -2.25
CA ARG A 16 20.41 9.85 -2.17
C ARG A 16 20.11 9.04 -3.43
N ASP A 17 19.71 9.71 -4.52
CA ASP A 17 19.26 9.09 -5.77
C ASP A 17 18.26 7.92 -5.54
N ALA A 18 17.32 8.13 -4.61
CA ALA A 18 16.40 7.11 -4.13
C ALA A 18 15.04 7.16 -4.83
N TRP A 19 14.35 6.03 -4.80
CA TRP A 19 12.93 5.95 -5.12
C TRP A 19 12.10 6.50 -3.97
N ILE A 20 11.07 7.29 -4.27
CA ILE A 20 10.02 7.62 -3.30
C ILE A 20 8.93 6.58 -3.49
N CYS A 21 8.57 5.86 -2.43
CA CYS A 21 7.56 4.82 -2.46
C CYS A 21 6.44 5.21 -1.50
N PHE A 22 5.24 5.47 -2.03
CA PHE A 22 4.04 5.72 -1.24
C PHE A 22 3.32 4.40 -1.03
N GLU A 23 3.17 4.00 0.22
CA GLU A 23 2.46 2.80 0.63
C GLU A 23 1.08 3.17 1.18
N ASP A 24 0.07 2.40 0.78
CA ASP A 24 -1.29 2.49 1.28
C ASP A 24 -2.03 1.16 1.04
N GLU A 25 -3.08 0.93 1.82
CA GLU A 25 -3.93 -0.24 1.71
C GLU A 25 -5.33 0.08 1.18
N ALA A 26 -5.75 -0.73 0.22
CA ALA A 26 -7.11 -0.74 -0.27
C ALA A 26 -7.79 -2.06 0.09
N GLY A 27 -9.11 -2.05 0.21
CA GLY A 27 -9.83 -3.31 0.24
C GLY A 27 -11.19 -3.25 -0.41
N GLN A 28 -11.42 -4.23 -1.28
CA GLN A 28 -12.63 -4.39 -2.05
C GLN A 28 -13.47 -5.51 -1.44
N THR A 29 -14.70 -5.18 -1.05
CA THR A 29 -15.65 -6.22 -0.64
C THR A 29 -16.10 -6.98 -1.89
N LEU A 30 -16.11 -8.31 -1.81
CA LEU A 30 -16.63 -9.17 -2.87
C LEU A 30 -18.17 -9.29 -2.84
N ARG A 31 -18.84 -8.41 -2.08
CA ARG A 31 -20.29 -8.27 -2.16
C ARG A 31 -20.63 -7.88 -3.61
N PRO A 32 -21.69 -8.46 -4.19
CA PRO A 32 -22.15 -8.04 -5.49
C PRO A 32 -22.30 -6.51 -5.52
N PRO A 33 -21.69 -5.81 -6.49
CA PRO A 33 -21.91 -4.38 -6.63
C PRO A 33 -23.40 -4.12 -6.84
N LYS A 34 -23.88 -2.92 -6.48
CA LYS A 34 -25.24 -2.49 -6.81
C LYS A 34 -25.39 -2.49 -8.33
N ALA A 35 -25.98 -3.55 -8.87
CA ALA A 35 -26.13 -3.75 -10.30
C ALA A 35 -27.44 -3.11 -10.80
N ARG A 36 -27.43 -2.65 -12.05
CA ARG A 36 -28.66 -2.34 -12.79
C ARG A 36 -29.16 -3.64 -13.42
N THR A 37 -30.45 -3.89 -13.29
CA THR A 37 -31.14 -5.00 -13.96
C THR A 37 -32.28 -4.45 -14.80
N TRP A 38 -32.75 -5.24 -15.76
CA TRP A 38 -34.00 -4.96 -16.46
C TRP A 38 -35.17 -5.40 -15.59
N GLY A 39 -36.19 -4.55 -15.50
CA GLY A 39 -37.45 -4.82 -14.82
C GLY A 39 -38.62 -4.39 -15.70
N ARG A 40 -39.83 -4.83 -15.37
CA ARG A 40 -41.03 -4.35 -16.06
C ARG A 40 -41.17 -2.85 -15.82
N ARG A 41 -41.61 -2.12 -16.85
CA ARG A 41 -41.79 -0.67 -16.76
C ARG A 41 -42.84 -0.36 -15.69
N GLY A 42 -42.47 0.46 -14.70
CA GLY A 42 -43.33 0.81 -13.57
C GLY A 42 -43.23 -0.13 -12.36
N GLU A 43 -42.50 -1.24 -12.47
CA GLU A 43 -42.28 -2.19 -11.37
C GLU A 43 -40.81 -2.23 -10.98
N THR A 44 -40.49 -1.78 -9.76
CA THR A 44 -39.12 -1.84 -9.24
C THR A 44 -38.75 -3.29 -8.92
N PRO A 45 -37.76 -3.89 -9.62
CA PRO A 45 -37.36 -5.25 -9.32
C PRO A 45 -36.65 -5.32 -7.96
N VAL A 46 -37.13 -6.22 -7.08
CA VAL A 46 -36.50 -6.52 -5.79
C VAL A 46 -35.76 -7.85 -5.92
N ILE A 47 -34.43 -7.80 -5.94
CA ILE A 47 -33.58 -9.00 -6.06
C ILE A 47 -32.94 -9.27 -4.71
N PRO A 48 -33.26 -10.40 -4.04
CA PRO A 48 -32.55 -10.79 -2.82
C PRO A 48 -31.11 -11.18 -3.18
N VAL A 49 -30.15 -10.56 -2.51
CA VAL A 49 -28.72 -10.90 -2.64
C VAL A 49 -28.20 -11.38 -1.29
N SER A 50 -27.39 -12.44 -1.30
CA SER A 50 -26.67 -12.86 -0.09
C SER A 50 -25.51 -11.91 0.18
N GLY A 51 -25.58 -11.16 1.28
CA GLY A 51 -24.48 -10.30 1.75
C GLY A 51 -23.51 -10.99 2.71
N LYS A 52 -23.76 -12.26 3.08
CA LYS A 52 -22.95 -13.05 4.00
C LYS A 52 -21.91 -13.86 3.25
N GLY A 53 -20.68 -13.93 3.80
CA GLY A 53 -19.63 -14.80 3.28
C GLY A 53 -19.07 -14.43 1.90
N SER A 54 -19.44 -13.26 1.36
CA SER A 54 -18.98 -12.84 0.02
C SER A 54 -17.46 -12.71 -0.05
N GLY A 55 -16.80 -12.45 1.09
CA GLY A 55 -15.36 -12.26 1.18
C GLY A 55 -14.93 -10.82 0.92
N ARG A 56 -13.62 -10.57 1.00
CA ARG A 56 -12.97 -9.29 0.75
C ARG A 56 -11.60 -9.54 0.14
N VAL A 57 -11.20 -8.74 -0.82
CA VAL A 57 -9.80 -8.65 -1.26
C VAL A 57 -9.19 -7.44 -0.60
N SER A 58 -8.11 -7.64 0.15
CA SER A 58 -7.27 -6.57 0.69
C SER A 58 -6.02 -6.46 -0.17
N ILE A 59 -5.58 -5.24 -0.44
CA ILE A 59 -4.44 -4.91 -1.30
C ILE A 59 -3.55 -3.97 -0.51
N ALA A 60 -2.25 -4.28 -0.43
CA ALA A 60 -1.22 -3.36 0.04
C ALA A 60 -0.35 -3.02 -1.17
N GLY A 61 -0.18 -1.73 -1.44
CA GLY A 61 0.41 -1.26 -2.69
C GLY A 61 1.42 -0.16 -2.47
N LEU A 62 2.46 -0.18 -3.29
CA LEU A 62 3.52 0.82 -3.36
C LEU A 62 3.47 1.51 -4.71
N VAL A 63 3.23 2.82 -4.71
CA VAL A 63 3.47 3.68 -5.87
C VAL A 63 4.89 4.22 -5.78
N CYS A 64 5.76 3.73 -6.65
CA CYS A 64 7.18 4.00 -6.66
C CYS A 64 7.54 4.98 -7.78
N VAL A 65 8.17 6.09 -7.43
CA VAL A 65 8.49 7.18 -8.35
C VAL A 65 9.94 7.64 -8.17
N LYS A 66 10.62 7.89 -9.28
CA LYS A 66 11.98 8.42 -9.32
C LYS A 66 12.13 9.29 -10.58
N PRO A 67 12.63 10.54 -10.48
CA PRO A 67 12.85 11.38 -11.64
C PRO A 67 13.68 10.68 -12.73
N GLY A 68 13.28 10.83 -13.99
CA GLY A 68 13.95 10.17 -15.12
C GLY A 68 13.71 8.66 -15.23
N ARG A 69 12.93 8.05 -14.32
CA ARG A 69 12.53 6.64 -14.38
C ARG A 69 11.01 6.52 -14.53
N ARG A 70 10.56 5.45 -15.18
CA ARG A 70 9.13 5.13 -15.26
C ARG A 70 8.61 4.76 -13.87
N SER A 71 7.50 5.36 -13.45
CA SER A 71 6.79 5.00 -12.22
C SER A 71 6.39 3.53 -12.21
N ARG A 72 6.35 2.92 -11.04
CA ARG A 72 6.01 1.49 -10.85
C ARG A 72 4.97 1.34 -9.76
N LEU A 73 4.09 0.36 -9.93
CA LEU A 73 3.15 -0.09 -8.92
C LEU A 73 3.54 -1.52 -8.52
N ILE A 74 3.87 -1.71 -7.25
CA ILE A 74 4.22 -3.01 -6.68
C ILE A 74 3.20 -3.29 -5.58
N TYR A 75 2.48 -4.42 -5.65
CA TYR A 75 1.40 -4.68 -4.71
C TYR A 75 1.31 -6.16 -4.35
N ARG A 76 0.69 -6.43 -3.19
CA ARG A 76 0.26 -7.77 -2.76
C ARG A 76 -1.24 -7.75 -2.49
N THR A 77 -1.88 -8.89 -2.74
CA THR A 77 -3.31 -9.07 -2.49
C THR A 77 -3.55 -10.25 -1.57
N ILE A 78 -4.43 -10.08 -0.59
CA ILE A 78 -4.94 -11.15 0.27
C ILE A 78 -6.43 -11.28 0.03
N THR A 79 -6.89 -12.49 -0.30
CA THR A 79 -8.33 -12.76 -0.47
C THR A 79 -8.87 -13.44 0.79
N HIS A 80 -9.73 -12.74 1.49
CA HIS A 80 -10.46 -13.22 2.66
C HIS A 80 -11.77 -13.88 2.23
N ARG A 81 -11.98 -15.13 2.61
CA ARG A 81 -13.20 -15.91 2.27
C ARG A 81 -14.22 -15.97 3.40
N GLY A 82 -13.94 -15.34 4.55
CA GLY A 82 -14.83 -15.28 5.70
C GLY A 82 -14.79 -16.53 6.57
N ARG A 83 -13.68 -17.28 6.57
CA ARG A 83 -13.50 -18.48 7.40
C ARG A 83 -13.28 -18.10 8.86
N LYS A 84 -13.66 -18.98 9.79
CA LYS A 84 -13.40 -18.80 11.22
C LYS A 84 -11.88 -18.70 11.45
N ASN A 85 -11.44 -17.68 12.18
CA ASN A 85 -10.04 -17.35 12.46
C ASN A 85 -9.19 -16.89 11.24
N GLU A 86 -9.83 -16.53 10.13
CA GLU A 86 -9.11 -15.92 9.00
C GLU A 86 -8.77 -14.46 9.31
N ARG A 87 -7.47 -14.12 9.32
CA ARG A 87 -7.02 -12.73 9.48
C ARG A 87 -7.55 -11.90 8.32
N ARG A 88 -8.13 -10.73 8.62
CA ARG A 88 -8.79 -9.83 7.65
C ARG A 88 -7.91 -8.66 7.16
N SER A 89 -6.68 -8.59 7.65
CA SER A 89 -5.72 -7.52 7.39
C SER A 89 -4.33 -8.10 7.17
N PHE A 90 -3.45 -7.32 6.55
CA PHE A 90 -2.04 -7.66 6.41
C PHE A 90 -1.37 -7.85 7.78
N ALA A 91 -0.40 -8.75 7.80
CA ALA A 91 0.53 -8.94 8.90
C ALA A 91 1.85 -8.24 8.61
N GLU A 92 2.66 -8.03 9.65
CA GLU A 92 4.02 -7.48 9.53
C GLU A 92 4.84 -8.26 8.48
N THR A 93 4.73 -9.59 8.50
CA THR A 93 5.39 -10.47 7.51
C THR A 93 5.00 -10.16 6.07
N ASP A 94 3.75 -9.75 5.83
CA ASP A 94 3.28 -9.42 4.49
C ASP A 94 3.85 -8.09 4.02
N TYR A 95 3.93 -7.08 4.91
CA TYR A 95 4.57 -5.80 4.63
C TYR A 95 6.07 -5.96 4.41
N ILE A 96 6.76 -6.74 5.24
CA ILE A 96 8.17 -7.07 5.07
C ILE A 96 8.40 -7.68 3.69
N ALA A 97 7.59 -8.66 3.30
CA ALA A 97 7.70 -9.31 2.00
C ALA A 97 7.31 -8.41 0.81
N LEU A 98 6.52 -7.36 1.03
CA LEU A 98 6.21 -6.34 0.03
C LEU A 98 7.39 -5.37 -0.15
N LEU A 99 7.95 -4.86 0.96
CA LEU A 99 9.09 -3.95 0.95
C LEU A 99 10.35 -4.62 0.39
N ASP A 100 10.58 -5.88 0.73
CA ASP A 100 11.69 -6.68 0.19
C ASP A 100 11.58 -6.85 -1.32
N ALA A 101 10.40 -7.27 -1.80
CA ALA A 101 10.15 -7.37 -3.24
C ALA A 101 10.31 -6.01 -3.96
N ALA A 102 9.88 -4.92 -3.33
CA ALA A 102 10.08 -3.58 -3.87
C ALA A 102 11.56 -3.20 -3.95
N HIS A 103 12.33 -3.45 -2.91
CA HIS A 103 13.77 -3.18 -2.89
C HIS A 103 14.50 -3.93 -4.00
N GLN A 104 14.23 -5.23 -4.15
CA GLN A 104 14.81 -6.07 -5.19
C GLN A 104 14.43 -5.60 -6.60
N GLN A 105 13.15 -5.27 -6.84
CA GLN A 105 12.68 -4.85 -8.16
C GLN A 105 13.18 -3.45 -8.55
N LEU A 106 13.28 -2.54 -7.59
CA LEU A 106 13.69 -1.14 -7.83
C LEU A 106 15.20 -0.99 -7.96
N GLY A 107 15.98 -1.91 -7.36
CA GLY A 107 17.44 -2.00 -7.52
C GLY A 107 18.17 -0.76 -7.01
N GLY A 108 17.65 -0.11 -5.96
CA GLY A 108 18.20 1.12 -5.42
C GLY A 108 17.58 1.50 -4.08
N PRO A 109 18.10 2.57 -3.44
CA PRO A 109 17.59 3.03 -2.15
C PRO A 109 16.12 3.45 -2.27
N ILE A 110 15.38 3.21 -1.20
CA ILE A 110 13.96 3.56 -1.08
C ILE A 110 13.82 4.57 0.06
N VAL A 111 13.00 5.58 -0.18
CA VAL A 111 12.38 6.46 0.80
C VAL A 111 10.92 6.04 0.88
N LEU A 112 10.54 5.40 1.98
CA LEU A 112 9.19 4.90 2.19
C LEU A 112 8.32 5.97 2.87
N VAL A 113 7.13 6.19 2.33
CA VAL A 113 6.12 7.09 2.88
C VAL A 113 4.85 6.26 3.11
N TRP A 114 4.42 6.18 4.37
CA TRP A 114 3.25 5.41 4.79
C TRP A 114 2.60 6.08 6.01
N ASP A 115 1.45 5.59 6.46
CA ASP A 115 0.72 6.14 7.61
C ASP A 115 1.28 5.67 8.98
N ASN A 116 0.61 6.06 10.07
CA ASN A 116 0.99 5.70 11.43
C ASN A 116 0.28 4.45 11.97
N LEU A 117 -0.14 3.53 11.10
CA LEU A 117 -0.81 2.31 11.56
C LEU A 117 0.11 1.53 12.53
N ASN A 118 -0.46 0.99 13.61
CA ASN A 118 0.30 0.28 14.65
C ASN A 118 1.20 -0.84 14.09
N THR A 119 0.78 -1.49 13.01
CA THR A 119 1.56 -2.51 12.31
C THR A 119 2.75 -1.90 11.56
N HIS A 120 2.60 -0.73 10.94
CA HIS A 120 3.69 -0.01 10.30
C HIS A 120 4.73 0.44 11.30
N ILE A 121 4.32 0.83 12.51
CA ILE A 121 5.24 1.39 13.49
C ILE A 121 5.84 0.39 14.48
N SER A 122 5.54 -0.89 14.30
CA SER A 122 5.91 -1.94 15.25
C SER A 122 7.43 -2.13 15.36
N ALA A 123 7.86 -2.74 16.47
CA ALA A 123 9.28 -3.04 16.69
C ALA A 123 9.84 -3.97 15.60
N ALA A 124 9.05 -4.94 15.12
CA ALA A 124 9.45 -5.84 14.05
C ALA A 124 9.68 -5.09 12.73
N MET A 125 8.78 -4.16 12.37
CA MET A 125 8.97 -3.31 11.20
C MET A 125 10.20 -2.42 11.34
N ARG A 126 10.43 -1.79 12.50
CA ARG A 126 11.64 -0.99 12.76
C ARG A 126 12.92 -1.81 12.58
N GLN A 127 12.97 -3.00 13.18
CA GLN A 127 14.13 -3.89 13.07
C GLN A 127 14.41 -4.30 11.62
N MET A 128 13.34 -4.56 10.85
CA MET A 128 13.48 -4.86 9.44
C MET A 128 14.03 -3.68 8.64
N ILE A 129 13.53 -2.45 8.88
CA ILE A 129 13.91 -1.23 8.15
C ILE A 129 15.40 -0.91 8.38
N ASN A 130 15.89 -1.16 9.59
CA ASN A 130 17.29 -0.88 9.95
C ASN A 130 18.24 -2.03 9.61
N GLY A 131 17.68 -3.18 9.24
CA GLY A 131 18.42 -4.42 9.03
C GLY A 131 18.73 -4.67 7.54
N PRO A 132 18.38 -5.84 6.99
CA PRO A 132 18.83 -6.30 5.67
C PRO A 132 18.29 -5.47 4.50
N LEU A 133 17.22 -4.69 4.70
CA LEU A 133 16.70 -3.77 3.71
C LEU A 133 17.35 -2.41 3.93
N ARG A 134 18.46 -2.13 3.24
CA ARG A 134 19.14 -0.83 3.27
C ARG A 134 18.24 0.27 2.70
N THR A 135 17.33 0.73 3.55
CA THR A 135 16.34 1.79 3.33
C THR A 135 16.86 3.02 4.05
N VAL A 136 16.64 4.18 3.46
CA VAL A 136 17.43 5.36 3.76
C VAL A 136 16.42 6.49 4.08
N GLY A 137 16.24 6.82 5.35
CA GLY A 137 15.22 7.79 5.78
C GLY A 137 15.78 9.14 6.24
N PHE A 138 14.90 10.13 6.34
CA PHE A 138 15.18 11.51 6.78
C PHE A 138 13.89 12.20 7.26
N ASP A 139 14.07 13.22 8.11
CA ASP A 139 13.04 13.87 8.91
C ASP A 139 12.47 15.17 8.27
N LEU A 140 11.20 15.47 8.48
CA LEU A 140 10.57 16.77 8.16
C LEU A 140 9.66 17.21 9.31
N PRO A 141 9.59 18.51 9.63
CA PRO A 141 8.88 18.99 10.80
C PRO A 141 7.35 18.90 10.62
N VAL A 142 6.74 18.14 11.54
CA VAL A 142 5.37 18.20 12.07
C VAL A 142 4.21 18.59 11.12
N GLY A 143 3.37 17.60 10.79
CA GLY A 143 2.01 17.86 10.29
C GLY A 143 1.27 16.74 9.56
N GLY A 144 1.91 15.63 9.18
CA GLY A 144 1.22 14.51 8.55
C GLY A 144 2.15 13.33 8.23
N ALA A 145 1.62 12.12 8.39
CA ALA A 145 2.27 10.81 8.20
C ALA A 145 3.40 10.49 9.20
N ALA A 146 3.30 9.34 9.89
CA ALA A 146 4.41 8.81 10.66
C ALA A 146 5.30 7.99 9.73
N MET A 147 6.39 8.60 9.30
CA MET A 147 7.45 7.91 8.61
C MET A 147 8.24 7.10 9.64
N LEU A 148 8.22 5.77 9.53
CA LEU A 148 9.07 4.93 10.36
C LEU A 148 10.45 4.86 9.72
N VAL A 149 11.44 5.43 10.39
CA VAL A 149 12.84 5.27 10.05
C VAL A 149 13.54 5.00 11.37
N SER A 150 14.21 3.87 11.50
CA SER A 150 15.08 3.63 12.65
C SER A 150 16.52 3.44 12.15
N CYS A 151 17.46 3.52 13.08
CA CYS A 151 18.85 3.98 12.92
C CYS A 151 19.72 3.25 11.90
#